data_AF-A0A957B9T3-F1
#
_entry.id   AF-A0A957B9T3-F1
#
_cell.length_a   1.000
_cell.length_b   1.000
_cell.length_c   1.000
_cell.angle_alpha   90.00
_cell.angle_beta   90.00
_cell.angle_gamma   90.00
#
_symmetry.space_group_name_H-M   'P 1'
#
loop_
_entity.id
_entity.type
_entity.pdbx_description
1 polymer ?
#
loop_
_entity_poly.entity_id
_entity_poly.type
_entity_poly.pdbx_seq_one_letter_code
_entity_poly.pdbx_strand_id
1 'polypeptide(L)' 'PPAPDSPLRTLANVILTPHIAGAIGAGEIREFGELMLAELDRYLAGAPLQHRITEAQFQHMA' A
#
# COMPACT_ATOMS: atom_id res chain seq x y z
N PRO A 1 -9.26 8.72 -3.17
CA PRO A 1 -10.41 8.67 -2.24
C PRO A 1 -11.73 8.62 -3.05
N PRO A 2 -12.82 8.03 -2.53
CA PRO A 2 -14.12 8.05 -3.21
C PRO A 2 -14.60 9.49 -3.44
N ALA A 3 -15.36 9.72 -4.51
CA ALA A 3 -15.99 11.01 -4.80
C ALA A 3 -16.82 11.51 -3.60
N PRO A 4 -16.96 12.83 -3.39
CA PRO A 4 -17.72 13.38 -2.27
C PRO A 4 -19.15 12.84 -2.16
N ASP A 5 -19.80 12.66 -3.31
CA ASP A 5 -21.17 12.15 -3.48
C ASP A 5 -21.26 10.63 -3.68
N SER A 6 -20.18 9.89 -3.37
CA SER A 6 -20.15 8.44 -3.54
C SER A 6 -21.29 7.75 -2.78
N PRO A 7 -22.06 6.85 -3.43
CA PRO A 7 -23.17 6.15 -2.79
C PRO A 7 -22.72 5.25 -1.62
N LEU A 8 -21.44 4.87 -1.59
CA LEU A 8 -20.85 4.08 -0.50
C LEU A 8 -20.96 4.76 0.88
N ARG A 9 -21.16 6.08 0.92
CA ARG A 9 -21.29 6.83 2.17
C ARG A 9 -22.65 6.67 2.84
N THR A 10 -23.69 6.27 2.11
CA THR A 10 -25.08 6.26 2.62
C THR A 10 -25.73 4.87 2.64
N LEU A 11 -25.08 3.84 2.09
CA LEU A 11 -25.60 2.48 2.10
C LEU A 11 -25.66 1.92 3.52
N ALA A 12 -26.84 1.45 3.93
CA ALA A 12 -27.09 0.98 5.30
C ALA A 12 -26.28 -0.26 5.69
N ASN A 13 -25.78 -1.02 4.72
CA ASN A 13 -25.02 -2.25 4.89
C ASN A 13 -23.51 -2.07 4.64
N VAL A 14 -23.00 -0.84 4.63
CA VAL A 14 -21.59 -0.54 4.35
C VAL A 14 -20.98 0.25 5.52
N ILE A 15 -19.80 -0.20 5.96
CA ILE A 15 -18.92 0.58 6.85
C ILE A 15 -17.73 1.06 6.01
N LEU A 16 -17.55 2.37 5.92
CA LEU A 16 -16.47 2.98 5.14
C LEU A 16 -15.38 3.53 6.07
N THR A 17 -14.16 3.00 5.96
CA THR A 17 -12.97 3.53 6.64
C THR A 17 -12.08 4.32 5.67
N PRO A 18 -11.46 5.44 6.07
CA PRO A 18 -10.75 6.34 5.16
C PRO A 18 -9.34 5.85 4.76
N HIS A 19 -9.21 4.61 4.28
CA HIS A 19 -7.93 4.01 3.87
C HIS A 19 -6.85 4.07 4.97
N ILE A 20 -7.23 3.70 6.19
CA ILE A 20 -6.37 3.75 7.40
C ILE A 20 -5.92 2.37 7.86
N ALA A 21 -6.02 1.36 7.00
CA ALA A 21 -5.76 -0.04 7.39
C ALA A 21 -4.26 -0.38 7.50
N GLY A 22 -3.36 0.50 7.04
CA GLY A 22 -1.91 0.32 7.17
C GLY A 22 -1.24 1.59 7.66
N ALA A 23 -0.02 1.47 8.19
CA ALA A 23 0.74 2.55 8.80
C ALA A 23 0.04 3.15 10.04
N ILE A 24 -0.62 2.31 10.83
CA ILE A 24 -1.33 2.67 12.05
C ILE A 24 -0.29 2.83 13.18
N GLY A 25 0.26 4.03 13.27
CA GLY A 25 1.16 4.43 14.35
C GLY A 25 2.64 4.30 14.02
N ALA A 26 3.47 4.81 14.93
CA ALA A 26 4.89 5.05 14.69
C ALA A 26 5.72 3.77 14.46
N GLY A 27 5.27 2.61 14.95
CA GLY A 27 5.93 1.32 14.73
C GLY A 27 5.88 0.89 13.26
N GLU A 28 4.66 0.72 12.73
CA GLU A 28 4.43 0.29 11.35
C GLU A 28 5.00 1.28 10.32
N ILE A 29 4.90 2.59 10.59
CA ILE A 29 5.48 3.63 9.72
C ILE A 29 7.00 3.45 9.61
N ARG A 30 7.67 3.18 10.73
CA ARG A 30 9.13 3.01 10.74
C ARG A 30 9.53 1.72 10.03
N GLU A 31 8.82 0.63 10.24
CA GLU A 31 9.06 -0.65 9.55
C GLU A 31 8.92 -0.49 8.03
N PHE A 32 7.90 0.24 7.55
CA PHE A 32 7.78 0.54 6.12
C PHE A 32 8.95 1.38 5.60
N GLY A 33 9.39 2.38 6.36
CA GLY A 33 10.59 3.16 6.02
C GLY A 33 11.84 2.30 5.90
N GLU A 34 12.08 1.43 6.88
CA GLU A 34 13.21 0.48 6.89
C GLU A 34 13.15 -0.47 5.69
N LEU A 35 11.97 -1.02 5.36
CA LEU A 35 11.77 -1.88 4.19
C LEU A 35 12.05 -1.14 2.87
N MET A 36 11.60 0.11 2.75
CA MET A 36 11.83 0.92 1.54
C MET A 36 13.31 1.25 1.34
N LEU A 37 14.02 1.59 2.42
CA LEU A 37 15.47 1.82 2.37
C LEU A 37 16.22 0.55 1.95
N ALA A 38 15.86 -0.60 2.51
CA ALA A 38 16.48 -1.87 2.16
C ALA A 38 16.28 -2.23 0.67
N GLU A 39 15.07 -2.04 0.11
CA GLU A 39 14.84 -2.28 -1.32
C GLU A 39 15.56 -1.25 -2.21
N LEU A 40 15.66 0.02 -1.78
CA LEU A 40 16.40 1.04 -2.51
C LEU A 40 17.90 0.72 -2.58
N ASP A 41 18.51 0.30 -1.48
CA ASP A 41 19.91 -0.10 -1.45
C ASP A 41 20.19 -1.26 -2.42
N ARG A 42 19.28 -2.25 -2.47
CA ARG A 42 19.37 -3.37 -3.42
C ARG A 42 19.26 -2.88 -4.86
N TYR A 43 18.32 -1.98 -5.14
CA TYR A 43 18.14 -1.40 -6.47
C TYR A 43 19.41 -0.71 -6.96
N LEU A 44 19.99 0.16 -6.13
CA LEU A 44 21.21 0.92 -6.46
C LEU A 44 22.43 0.02 -6.65
N ALA A 45 22.51 -1.10 -5.91
CA ALA A 45 23.55 -2.11 -6.05
C ALA A 45 23.34 -3.06 -7.25
N GLY A 46 22.24 -2.93 -8.01
CA GLY A 46 21.88 -3.87 -9.07
C GLY A 46 21.53 -5.28 -8.56
N ALA A 47 21.23 -5.41 -7.26
CA ALA A 47 20.86 -6.68 -6.66
C ALA A 47 19.38 -7.01 -6.94
N PRO A 48 18.98 -8.29 -6.94
CA PRO A 48 17.57 -8.66 -7.12
C PRO A 48 16.71 -8.08 -6.00
N LEU A 49 15.65 -7.33 -6.33
CA LEU A 49 14.66 -6.84 -5.36
C LEU A 49 13.91 -8.00 -4.69
N GLN A 50 13.65 -7.91 -3.38
CA GLN A 50 12.92 -8.94 -2.63
C GLN A 50 11.41 -8.82 -2.82
N HIS A 51 10.90 -7.60 -2.97
CA HIS A 51 9.46 -7.33 -3.04
C HIS A 51 9.04 -6.82 -4.43
N ARG A 52 9.76 -7.25 -5.48
CA ARG A 52 9.48 -6.86 -6.86
C ARG A 52 8.09 -7.32 -7.28
N ILE A 53 7.32 -6.37 -7.82
CA ILE A 53 6.11 -6.66 -8.59
C ILE A 53 6.47 -6.60 -10.08
N THR A 54 6.22 -7.69 -10.79
CA THR A 54 6.32 -7.76 -12.26
C THR A 54 5.05 -7.25 -12.92
N GLU A 55 5.13 -6.91 -14.20
CA GLU A 55 3.96 -6.47 -14.97
C GLU A 55 2.84 -7.53 -15.00
N ALA A 56 3.21 -8.81 -15.19
CA ALA A 56 2.25 -9.91 -15.15
C ALA A 56 1.57 -10.05 -13.77
N GLN A 57 2.30 -9.84 -12.67
CA GLN A 57 1.69 -9.83 -11.33
C GLN A 57 0.74 -8.64 -11.16
N PHE A 58 1.16 -7.46 -11.63
CA PHE A 58 0.37 -6.23 -11.50
C PHE A 58 -0.98 -6.32 -12.23
N GLN A 59 -1.03 -7.01 -13.36
CA GLN A 59 -2.28 -7.24 -14.12
C GLN A 59 -3.37 -7.99 -13.33
N HIS A 60 -3.00 -8.67 -12.23
CA HIS A 60 -3.92 -9.45 -11.40
C HIS A 60 -4.15 -8.85 -10.00
N MET A 61 -3.59 -7.68 -9.71
CA MET A 61 -3.82 -6.97 -8.44
C MET A 61 -5.13 -6.18 -8.51
N ALA A 62 -5.92 -6.26 -7.44
CA ALA A 62 -7.25 -5.64 -7.31
C ALA A 62 -7.20 -4.17 -6.90
#